data_AF-A0A1H5NMZ9-F1
#
_entry.id   AF-A0A1H5NMZ9-F1
#
_cell.length_a   1.000
_cell.length_b   1.000
_cell.length_c   1.000
_cell.angle_alpha   90.00
_cell.angle_beta   90.00
_cell.angle_gamma   90.00
#
_symmetry.space_group_name_H-M   'P 1'
#
loop_
_entity.id
_entity.type
_entity.pdbx_description
1 polymer ?
#
loop_
_entity_poly.entity_id
_entity_poly.type
_entity_poly.pdbx_seq_one_letter_code
_entity_poly.pdbx_strand_id
1 'polypeptide(L)' 'MTDTDTQLSILADALIEILDLVTTGHSALASPADLLERAGDIAAKALTAAATYGKLPPIEGQGTQA' A
#
# COMPACT_ATOMS: atom_id res chain seq x y z
N MET A 1 -16.63 5.24 13.28
CA MET A 1 -15.66 4.92 12.21
C MET A 1 -16.46 4.51 11.01
N THR A 2 -16.30 5.20 9.90
CA THR A 2 -16.91 4.81 8.62
C THR A 2 -16.04 3.74 7.94
N ASP A 3 -16.61 3.04 6.96
CA ASP A 3 -15.86 2.06 6.18
C ASP A 3 -14.66 2.71 5.48
N THR A 4 -14.82 3.95 4.99
CA THR A 4 -13.74 4.74 4.39
C THR A 4 -12.63 5.08 5.38
N ASP A 5 -12.94 5.40 6.64
CA ASP A 5 -11.92 5.62 7.68
C ASP A 5 -11.09 4.34 7.92
N THR A 6 -11.76 3.19 7.88
CA THR A 6 -11.10 1.88 8.06
C THR A 6 -10.19 1.55 6.87
N GLN A 7 -10.66 1.81 5.64
CA GLN A 7 -9.86 1.68 4.42
C GLN A 7 -8.62 2.56 4.47
N LEU A 8 -8.77 3.83 4.84
CA LEU A 8 -7.67 4.76 4.92
C LEU A 8 -6.65 4.34 5.98
N SER A 9 -7.10 3.85 7.13
CA SER A 9 -6.21 3.33 8.17
C SER A 9 -5.38 2.15 7.68
N ILE A 10 -6.01 1.17 7.02
CA ILE A 10 -5.31 0.00 6.46
C ILE A 10 -4.25 0.42 5.44
N LEU A 11 -4.58 1.35 4.55
CA LEU A 11 -3.66 1.84 3.54
C LEU A 11 -2.52 2.68 4.15
N ALA A 12 -2.82 3.49 5.18
CA ALA A 12 -1.81 4.28 5.88
C ALA A 12 -0.82 3.38 6.65
N ASP A 13 -1.30 2.34 7.32
CA ASP A 13 -0.46 1.37 8.02
C ASP A 13 0.48 0.65 7.04
N ALA A 14 -0.03 0.24 5.88
CA ALA A 14 0.78 -0.38 4.85
C ALA A 14 1.86 0.56 4.27
N LEU A 15 1.55 1.86 4.13
CA LEU A 15 2.55 2.85 3.72
C LEU A 15 3.64 3.02 4.77
N ILE A 16 3.29 3.01 6.05
CA ILE A 16 4.26 3.06 7.15
C ILE A 16 5.17 1.82 7.10
N GLU A 17 4.60 0.63 6.87
CA GLU A 17 5.37 -0.62 6.75
C GLU A 17 6.34 -0.60 5.55
N ILE A 18 5.90 -0.07 4.40
CA ILE A 18 6.76 0.10 3.22
C ILE A 18 7.89 1.11 3.49
N LEU A 19 7.58 2.23 4.15
CA LEU A 19 8.61 3.23 4.51
C LEU A 19 9.61 2.66 5.52
N ASP A 20 9.14 1.91 6.51
CA ASP A 20 10.01 1.21 7.46
C ASP A 20 10.92 0.21 6.75
N LEU A 21 10.38 -0.57 5.81
CA LEU A 21 11.14 -1.50 4.98
C LEU A 21 12.26 -0.80 4.18
N VAL A 22 11.99 0.38 3.61
CA VAL A 22 12.99 1.10 2.80
C VAL A 22 14.03 1.83 3.66
N THR A 23 13.61 2.36 4.82
CA THR A 23 14.48 3.14 5.72
C THR A 23 15.34 2.26 6.62
N THR A 24 14.82 1.11 7.08
CA THR A 24 15.58 0.14 7.89
C THR A 24 16.22 -0.95 7.03
N GLY A 25 15.61 -1.33 5.91
CA GLY A 25 16.14 -2.34 4.98
C GLY A 25 17.38 -1.90 4.22
N HIS A 26 17.65 -0.58 4.11
CA HIS A 26 18.95 -0.07 3.66
C HIS A 26 20.12 -0.52 4.56
N SER A 27 19.83 -0.93 5.80
CA SER A 27 20.83 -1.43 6.73
C SER A 27 21.08 -2.95 6.62
N ALA A 28 20.31 -3.69 5.81
CA ALA A 28 20.31 -5.15 5.83
C ALA A 28 20.28 -5.77 4.43
N LEU A 29 21.46 -5.95 3.80
CA LEU A 29 21.85 -6.94 2.75
C LEU A 29 20.90 -7.32 1.59
N ALA A 30 19.67 -6.79 1.52
CA ALA A 30 18.65 -7.12 0.55
C ALA A 30 18.90 -6.31 -0.72
N SER A 31 18.73 -6.95 -1.87
CA SER A 31 18.85 -6.21 -3.12
C SER A 31 17.69 -5.22 -3.26
N PRO A 32 17.87 -4.11 -3.98
CA PRO A 32 16.78 -3.18 -4.26
C PRO A 32 15.56 -3.86 -4.89
N ALA A 33 15.76 -4.91 -5.68
CA ALA A 33 14.70 -5.70 -6.30
C ALA A 33 13.86 -6.45 -5.25
N ASP A 34 14.50 -7.07 -4.26
CA ASP A 34 13.81 -7.79 -3.18
C ASP A 34 12.99 -6.83 -2.30
N LEU A 35 13.51 -5.62 -2.05
CA LEU A 35 12.81 -4.58 -1.30
C LEU A 35 11.58 -4.07 -2.07
N LEU A 36 11.71 -3.87 -3.38
CA LEU A 36 10.61 -3.48 -4.27
C LEU A 36 9.52 -4.57 -4.34
N GLU A 37 9.90 -5.83 -4.46
CA GLU A 37 8.98 -6.97 -4.47
C GLU A 37 8.18 -7.02 -3.16
N ARG A 38 8.86 -6.94 -2.02
CA ARG A 38 8.23 -6.92 -0.70
C ARG A 38 7.31 -5.72 -0.51
N ALA A 39 7.71 -4.53 -0.95
CA ALA A 39 6.86 -3.35 -0.89
C ALA A 39 5.59 -3.54 -1.75
N GLY A 40 5.73 -4.15 -2.93
CA GLY A 40 4.61 -4.52 -3.79
C GLY A 40 3.64 -5.50 -3.13
N ASP A 41 4.15 -6.54 -2.47
CA ASP A 41 3.35 -7.51 -1.73
C ASP A 41 2.56 -6.85 -0.58
N ILE A 42 3.20 -5.96 0.18
CA ILE A 42 2.54 -5.21 1.26
C ILE A 42 1.41 -4.36 0.69
N ALA A 43 1.68 -3.62 -0.40
CA ALA A 43 0.67 -2.81 -1.06
C ALA A 43 -0.51 -3.64 -1.58
N ALA A 44 -0.24 -4.78 -2.24
CA ALA A 44 -1.28 -5.66 -2.78
C ALA A 44 -2.18 -6.25 -1.68
N LYS A 45 -1.59 -6.67 -0.55
CA LYS A 45 -2.34 -7.16 0.61
C LYS A 45 -3.20 -6.07 1.22
N ALA A 46 -2.65 -4.87 1.38
CA ALA A 46 -3.37 -3.72 1.93
C ALA A 46 -4.55 -3.30 1.06
N LEU A 47 -4.36 -3.24 -0.27
CA LEU A 47 -5.45 -2.95 -1.22
C LEU A 47 -6.54 -4.01 -1.13
N THR A 48 -6.16 -5.28 -1.08
CA THR A 48 -7.11 -6.39 -0.94
C THR A 48 -7.91 -6.28 0.35
N ALA A 49 -7.24 -5.99 1.47
CA ALA A 49 -7.87 -5.82 2.78
C ALA A 49 -8.81 -4.60 2.80
N ALA A 50 -8.37 -3.46 2.28
CA ALA A 50 -9.19 -2.26 2.21
C ALA A 50 -10.43 -2.45 1.31
N ALA A 51 -10.30 -3.21 0.21
CA ALA A 51 -11.42 -3.53 -0.67
C ALA A 51 -12.53 -4.38 0.02
N THR A 52 -12.24 -5.04 1.16
CA THR A 52 -13.27 -5.75 1.93
C THR A 52 -14.27 -4.83 2.62
N TYR A 53 -13.90 -3.57 2.84
CA TYR A 53 -14.74 -2.53 3.47
C TYR A 53 -15.51 -1.69 2.42
N GLY A 54 -15.51 -2.10 1.16
CA GLY A 54 -16.26 -1.43 0.10
C GLY A 54 -15.39 -1.11 -1.11
N LYS A 55 -16.02 -0.54 -2.14
CA LYS A 55 -15.30 -0.15 -3.36
C LYS A 55 -14.25 0.90 -2.99
N LEU A 56 -12.98 0.62 -3.25
CA LEU A 56 -11.92 1.60 -3.12
C LEU A 56 -12.28 2.85 -3.94
N PRO A 57 -12.01 4.06 -3.43
CA PRO A 57 -12.16 5.27 -4.21
C PRO A 57 -11.42 5.11 -5.55
N PRO A 58 -12.00 5.57 -6.66
CA PRO A 58 -11.27 5.58 -7.92
C PRO A 58 -9.97 6.37 -7.71
N ILE A 59 -8.88 5.88 -8.27
CA ILE A 59 -7.63 6.64 -8.31
C ILE A 59 -7.92 7.84 -9.24
N GLU A 60 -8.12 9.02 -8.67
CA GLU A 60 -8.30 10.26 -9.45
C GLU A 60 -7.01 10.52 -10.23
N GLY A 61 -7.01 10.06 -11.49
CA GLY A 61 -5.82 10.01 -12.34
C GLY A 61 -5.91 9.00 -13.49
N GLN A 62 -6.79 7.99 -13.40
CA GLN A 62 -7.11 7.10 -14.52
C GLN A 62 -8.56 7.30 -14.97
N GLY A 63 -8.81 8.41 -15.67
CA GLY A 63 -10.15 8.71 -16.14
C GLY A 63 -10.27 9.97 -16.98
N THR A 64 -9.38 10.22 -17.95
CA THR A 64 -9.75 10.87 -19.22
C THR A 64 -8.71 10.52 -20.30
N GLN A 65 -8.86 9.39 -20.97
CA GLN A 65 -8.58 9.33 -22.40
C GLN A 65 -9.88 8.89 -23.06
N ALA A 66 -10.40 9.80 -23.88
CA ALA A 66 -11.57 9.63 -24.74
C ALA A 66 -11.24 8.70 -25.91
#